data_AF-A0A7V6SUR2-F1
#
_entry.id   AF-A0A7V6SUR2-F1
#
_cell.length_a   1.000
_cell.length_b   1.000
_cell.length_c   1.000
_cell.angle_alpha   90.00
_cell.angle_beta   90.00
_cell.angle_gamma   90.00
#
_symmetry.space_group_name_H-M   'P 1'
#
loop_
_entity.id
_entity.type
_entity.pdbx_description
1 polymer ?
#
loop_
_entity_poly.entity_id
_entity_poly.type
_entity_poly.pdbx_seq_one_letter_code
_entity_poly.pdbx_strand_id
1 'polypeptide(L)'
;MEQTSLNWERIEEILRESFRKEEAQLLRYYYGISMEEPLSEKELAKAVGKRGKKLAEALDKAKGRLFRLLKEEEIEEILLFESKTPQDEMKGETESAETL
;
A
#
# COMPACT_ATOMS: atom_id res chain seq x y z
N MET A 1 -3.55 -19.31 -6.96
CA MET A 1 -2.85 -18.02 -7.12
C MET A 1 -3.76 -16.98 -6.48
N GLU A 2 -3.39 -16.47 -5.32
CA GLU A 2 -4.13 -15.38 -4.68
C GLU A 2 -4.02 -14.14 -5.57
N GLN A 3 -5.17 -13.66 -6.06
CA GLN A 3 -5.26 -12.37 -6.71
C GLN A 3 -5.17 -11.32 -5.62
N THR A 4 -3.99 -10.76 -5.41
CA THR A 4 -3.82 -9.50 -4.69
C THR A 4 -4.53 -8.42 -5.50
N SER A 5 -5.81 -8.21 -5.20
CA SER A 5 -6.57 -7.10 -5.76
C SER A 5 -6.14 -5.84 -5.04
N LEU A 6 -5.52 -4.91 -5.76
CA LEU A 6 -5.17 -3.60 -5.21
C LEU A 6 -6.44 -2.89 -4.78
N ASN A 7 -6.51 -2.49 -3.50
CA ASN A 7 -7.60 -1.68 -3.00
C ASN A 7 -7.42 -0.23 -3.47
N TRP A 8 -8.04 0.10 -4.60
CA TRP A 8 -7.93 1.42 -5.22
C TRP A 8 -8.49 2.55 -4.37
N GLU A 9 -9.49 2.27 -3.53
CA GLU A 9 -10.03 3.25 -2.58
C GLU A 9 -8.99 3.61 -1.54
N ARG A 10 -8.31 2.60 -0.98
CA ARG A 10 -7.23 2.82 0.01
C ARG A 10 -6.06 3.59 -0.60
N ILE A 11 -5.65 3.25 -1.81
CA ILE A 11 -4.60 3.99 -2.53
C ILE A 11 -5.00 5.45 -2.71
N GLU A 12 -6.26 5.73 -3.06
CA GLU A 12 -6.75 7.11 -3.22
C GLU A 12 -6.73 7.89 -1.89
N GLU A 13 -7.02 7.25 -0.76
CA GLU A 13 -6.84 7.86 0.57
C GLU A 13 -5.38 8.22 0.83
N ILE A 14 -4.45 7.27 0.64
CA ILE A 14 -3.02 7.49 0.83
C ILE A 14 -2.53 8.66 -0.03
N LEU A 15 -2.98 8.74 -1.28
CA LEU A 15 -2.64 9.86 -2.19
C LEU A 15 -3.18 11.20 -1.69
N ARG A 16 -4.35 11.24 -1.02
CA ARG A 16 -4.91 12.47 -0.45
C ARG A 16 -4.18 12.92 0.81
N GLU A 17 -3.79 11.99 1.66
CA GLU A 17 -3.22 12.29 2.98
C GLU A 17 -1.70 12.52 2.94
N SER A 18 -0.99 11.72 2.14
CA SER A 18 0.47 11.65 2.21
C SER A 18 1.19 12.39 1.09
N PHE A 19 0.52 12.71 -0.03
CA PHE A 19 1.16 13.29 -1.21
C PHE A 19 0.78 14.75 -1.42
N ARG A 20 1.71 15.53 -2.00
CA ARG A 20 1.37 16.87 -2.50
C ARG A 20 0.43 16.73 -3.69
N LYS A 21 -0.43 17.74 -3.90
CA LYS A 21 -1.43 17.74 -4.97
C LYS A 21 -0.86 17.33 -6.34
N GLU A 22 0.30 17.87 -6.73
CA GLU A 22 0.95 17.55 -8.00
C GLU A 22 1.46 16.11 -8.09
N GLU A 23 2.01 15.55 -7.00
CA GLU A 23 2.50 14.17 -6.96
C GLU A 23 1.34 13.16 -6.94
N ALA A 24 0.29 13.46 -6.17
CA ALA A 24 -0.94 12.68 -6.15
C ALA A 24 -1.58 12.65 -7.55
N GLN A 25 -1.66 13.81 -8.20
CA GLN A 25 -2.22 13.92 -9.55
C GLN A 25 -1.36 13.18 -10.59
N LEU A 26 -0.03 13.24 -10.48
CA LEU A 26 0.88 12.47 -11.34
C LEU A 26 0.62 10.96 -11.20
N LEU A 27 0.47 10.46 -9.97
CA LEU A 27 0.21 9.03 -9.72
C LEU A 27 -1.19 8.62 -10.18
N ARG A 28 -2.22 9.44 -9.97
CA ARG A 28 -3.57 9.18 -10.49
C ARG A 28 -3.58 9.04 -11.99
N TYR A 29 -2.94 9.97 -12.70
CA TYR A 29 -2.84 9.93 -14.15
C TYR A 29 -2.04 8.74 -14.66
N TYR A 30 -0.95 8.38 -13.98
CA TYR A 30 -0.12 7.25 -14.41
C TYR A 30 -0.81 5.90 -14.21
N TYR A 31 -1.54 5.71 -13.10
CA TYR A 31 -2.20 4.44 -12.77
C TYR A 31 -3.68 4.38 -13.21
N GLY A 32 -4.25 5.49 -13.68
CA GLY A 32 -5.69 5.57 -14.01
C GLY A 32 -6.60 5.55 -12.79
N ILE A 33 -6.13 6.02 -11.63
CA ILE A 33 -6.91 5.97 -10.38
C ILE A 33 -8.04 6.99 -10.46
N SER A 34 -9.27 6.52 -10.24
CA SER A 34 -10.50 7.32 -10.40
C SER A 34 -10.67 7.90 -11.82
N MET A 35 -10.11 7.22 -12.82
CA MET A 35 -10.22 7.57 -14.24
C MET A 35 -10.60 6.34 -15.04
N GLU A 36 -11.13 6.54 -16.26
CA GLU A 36 -11.45 5.42 -17.16
C GLU A 36 -10.19 4.70 -17.63
N GLU A 37 -9.09 5.44 -17.86
CA GLU A 37 -7.82 4.88 -18.32
C GLU A 37 -6.60 5.70 -17.85
N PRO A 38 -5.41 5.08 -17.74
CA PRO A 38 -4.17 5.79 -17.48
C PRO A 38 -3.74 6.63 -18.68
N LEU A 39 -3.13 7.79 -18.40
CA LEU A 39 -2.59 8.66 -19.44
C LEU A 39 -1.30 8.12 -20.04
N SER A 40 -1.15 8.30 -21.36
CA SER A 40 0.14 8.05 -22.02
C SER A 40 1.22 9.00 -21.50
N GLU A 41 2.50 8.65 -21.68
CA GLU A 41 3.62 9.49 -21.24
C GLU A 41 3.54 10.92 -21.80
N LYS A 42 3.10 11.06 -23.06
CA LYS A 42 2.94 12.35 -23.74
C LYS A 42 1.85 13.20 -23.09
N GLU A 43 0.74 12.59 -22.69
CA GLU A 43 -0.37 13.25 -22.03
C GLU A 43 -0.03 13.60 -20.59
N LEU A 44 0.63 12.68 -19.88
CA LEU A 44 1.16 12.90 -18.54
C LEU A 44 2.10 14.11 -18.52
N ALA A 45 3.03 14.15 -19.49
CA ALA A 45 3.98 15.24 -19.63
C ALA A 45 3.31 16.60 -19.87
N LYS A 46 2.20 16.61 -20.62
CA LYS A 46 1.39 17.81 -20.85
C LYS A 46 0.62 18.21 -19.59
N ALA A 47 0.05 17.26 -18.88
CA ALA A 47 -0.78 17.50 -17.70
C ALA A 47 0.02 18.03 -16.51
N VAL A 48 1.24 17.51 -16.28
CA VAL A 48 2.10 17.92 -15.15
C VAL A 48 3.18 18.94 -15.53
N GLY A 49 3.23 19.38 -16.80
CA GLY A 49 4.19 20.38 -17.26
C GLY A 49 5.67 19.96 -17.21
N LYS A 50 5.95 18.66 -17.05
CA LYS A 50 7.31 18.08 -16.98
C LYS A 50 7.52 17.15 -18.18
N ARG A 51 8.74 17.11 -18.72
CA ARG A 51 9.06 16.29 -19.90
C ARG A 51 10.36 15.52 -19.72
N GLY A 52 10.45 14.38 -20.41
CA GLY A 52 11.65 13.55 -20.48
C GLY A 52 12.16 13.18 -19.09
N LYS A 53 13.46 13.38 -18.85
CA LYS A 53 14.13 12.97 -17.60
C LYS A 53 13.46 13.53 -16.34
N LYS A 54 13.02 14.79 -16.35
CA LYS A 54 12.36 15.42 -15.19
C LYS A 54 11.02 14.77 -14.85
N LEU A 55 10.29 14.29 -15.87
CA LEU A 55 9.05 13.56 -15.66
C LEU A 55 9.35 12.18 -15.06
N ALA A 56 10.30 11.46 -15.65
CA ALA A 56 10.71 10.15 -15.19
C ALA A 56 11.20 10.18 -13.73
N GLU A 57 12.06 11.14 -13.37
CA GLU A 57 12.55 11.32 -12.00
C GLU A 57 11.44 11.65 -11.01
N ALA A 58 10.49 12.52 -11.40
CA ALA A 58 9.36 12.86 -10.55
C ALA A 58 8.43 11.65 -10.34
N LEU A 59 8.18 10.88 -11.40
CA LEU A 59 7.34 9.70 -11.36
C LEU A 59 7.98 8.58 -10.54
N ASP A 60 9.26 8.30 -10.75
CA ASP A 60 9.99 7.28 -10.01
C ASP A 60 10.01 7.57 -8.51
N LYS A 61 10.28 8.82 -8.14
CA LYS A 61 10.24 9.27 -6.75
C LYS A 61 8.85 9.09 -6.13
N ALA A 62 7.80 9.47 -6.85
CA ALA A 62 6.43 9.35 -6.37
C ALA A 62 6.01 7.88 -6.21
N LYS A 63 6.36 7.02 -7.19
CA LYS A 63 6.10 5.57 -7.15
C LYS A 63 6.85 4.89 -6.01
N GLY A 64 8.13 5.20 -5.83
CA GLY A 64 8.94 4.64 -4.75
C GLY A 64 8.38 5.01 -3.37
N ARG A 65 7.91 6.25 -3.22
CA ARG A 65 7.24 6.69 -1.98
C ARG A 65 5.91 5.94 -1.75
N LEU A 66 5.09 5.78 -2.79
CA LEU A 66 3.81 5.07 -2.67
C LEU A 66 4.03 3.61 -2.29
N PHE A 67 4.99 2.95 -2.96
CA PHE A 67 5.35 1.57 -2.66
C PHE A 67 5.83 1.40 -1.21
N ARG A 68 6.62 2.36 -0.71
CA ARG A 68 7.09 2.33 0.68
C ARG A 68 5.93 2.43 1.66
N LEU A 69 5.00 3.37 1.46
CA LEU A 69 3.83 3.53 2.33
C LEU A 69 2.95 2.28 2.32
N LEU A 70 2.68 1.70 1.15
CA LEU A 70 1.91 0.46 1.04
C LEU A 70 2.61 -0.72 1.75
N LYS A 71 3.94 -0.79 1.65
CA LYS A 71 4.71 -1.81 2.38
C LYS A 71 4.74 -1.57 3.89
N GLU A 72 4.85 -0.33 4.33
CA GLU A 72 4.81 0.02 5.75
C GLU A 72 3.43 -0.37 6.32
N GLU A 73 2.34 -0.11 5.60
CA GLU A 73 0.98 -0.54 5.95
C GLU A 73 0.84 -2.07 6.00
N GLU A 74 1.33 -2.80 4.99
CA GLU A 74 1.32 -4.27 4.96
C GLU A 74 2.10 -4.86 6.16
N ILE A 75 3.24 -4.27 6.52
CA ILE A 75 4.02 -4.69 7.70
C ILE A 75 3.27 -4.39 9.00
N GLU A 76 2.65 -3.23 9.12
CA GLU A 76 1.83 -2.88 10.30
C GLU A 76 0.65 -3.84 10.48
N GLU A 77 -0.03 -4.21 9.40
CA GLU A 77 -1.12 -5.20 9.44
C GLU A 77 -0.61 -6.56 9.94
N ILE A 78 0.55 -7.03 9.47
CA ILE A 78 1.17 -8.29 9.93
C ILE A 78 1.51 -8.22 11.43
N LEU A 79 2.14 -7.14 11.89
CA LEU A 79 2.53 -6.97 13.29
C LEU A 79 1.31 -6.86 14.22
N LEU A 80 0.27 -6.14 13.78
CA LEU A 80 -0.99 -6.03 14.52
C LEU A 80 -1.78 -7.35 14.54
N PHE A 81 -1.63 -8.18 13.51
CA PHE A 81 -2.21 -9.53 13.47
C PHE A 81 -1.52 -10.46 14.47
N GLU A 82 -0.19 -10.44 14.56
CA GLU A 82 0.54 -11.20 15.58
C GLU A 82 0.15 -10.77 17.01
N SER A 83 -0.17 -9.48 17.19
CA SER A 83 -0.60 -8.89 18.48
C SER A 83 -2.01 -9.31 18.93
N LYS A 84 -2.84 -9.85 18.02
CA LYS A 84 -4.24 -10.25 18.28
C LYS A 84 -4.43 -11.76 18.38
N THR A 85 -3.36 -12.54 18.52
CA THR A 85 -3.49 -13.94 18.94
C THR A 85 -3.86 -13.94 20.43
N PRO A 86 -5.09 -14.29 20.84
CA PRO A 86 -5.37 -14.48 22.25
C PRO A 86 -4.48 -15.61 22.78
N GLN A 87 -3.55 -15.25 23.67
CA GLN A 87 -2.99 -16.16 24.65
C GLN A 87 -4.10 -16.49 25.68
N ASP A 88 -5.03 -17.36 25.31
CA ASP A 88 -5.99 -18.01 26.20
C ASP A 88 -6.35 -19.31 25.45
N GLU A 89 -5.77 -20.47 25.74
CA GLU A 89 -5.85 -21.15 27.02
C GLU A 89 -4.47 -21.55 27.57
N MET A 90 -4.09 -20.95 28.70
CA MET A 90 -3.11 -21.51 29.62
C MET A 90 -3.83 -21.71 30.96
N LYS A 91 -4.05 -22.98 31.35
CA LYS A 91 -4.19 -23.54 32.72
C LYS A 91 -4.84 -24.92 32.57
N GLY A 92 -4.25 -26.04 32.99
CA GLY A 92 -3.35 -26.26 34.10
C GLY A 92 -4.07 -27.15 35.13
N GLU A 93 -3.40 -28.25 35.52
CA GLU A 93 -3.63 -29.06 36.73
C GLU A 93 -4.88 -29.99 36.69
N THR A 94 -4.85 -31.27 37.05
CA THR A 94 -3.94 -32.09 37.88
C THR A 94 -4.26 -33.59 37.70
N GLU A 95 -3.25 -34.43 37.97
CA GLU A 95 -3.31 -35.81 38.50
C GLU A 95 -4.03 -36.89 37.65
N SER A 96 -3.45 -38.07 37.41
CA SER A 96 -2.95 -38.98 38.44
C SER A 96 -1.72 -39.77 37.97
N ALA A 97 -0.78 -39.90 38.90
CA ALA A 97 0.12 -41.02 38.98
C ALA A 97 -0.64 -42.33 39.32
N GLU A 98 0.10 -43.44 39.24
CA GLU A 98 -0.19 -44.80 39.70
C GLU A 98 -0.71 -45.78 38.65
N THR A 99 0.16 -46.67 38.15
CA THR A 99 0.52 -48.02 38.66
C THR A 99 -0.50 -49.08 38.25
N LEU A 100 -0.15 -49.93 37.28
CA LEU A 100 -0.14 -51.41 37.33
C LEU A 100 0.28 -52.00 35.98
#